data_AF-A0A914D9V4-F1
#
_entry.id   AF-A0A914D9V4-F1
#
_cell.length_a   1.000
_cell.length_b   1.000
_cell.length_c   1.000
_cell.angle_alpha   90.00
_cell.angle_beta   90.00
_cell.angle_gamma   90.00
#
_symmetry.space_group_name_H-M   'P 1'
#
loop_
_entity.id
_entity.type
_entity.pdbx_description
1 polymer ?
#
loop_
_entity_poly.entity_id
_entity_poly.type
_entity_poly.pdbx_seq_one_letter_code
_entity_poly.pdbx_strand_id
1 'polypeptide(L)'
;MKENKVKHADAMKMGQEFIDKHFALQTSREHGPAFSVDRYYQLIEEDHTIPLNHGAKHRPNTVQIHHFNETLREVVQKLYDEILSEDKRLVYLDRLEDNKEYRKYLNLIKNAANLDLGNTTSDERLALFLNIFNMMMVHITYVFGIPTTIWHKKKILYFTYYMIGGHLYSTNSIFNGILRGNRKGMGMLWEPFGKEDRRLPLIIKDGEPLVHLAINNYSPFTAPIRTYSIQVKSIPTKQFDQPPSLC
;
A
#
# COMPACT_ATOMS: atom_id res chain seq x y z
N MET A 1 38.43 -9.79 7.37
CA MET A 1 37.86 -8.52 6.85
C MET A 1 38.54 -7.37 7.55
N LYS A 2 39.29 -6.52 6.83
CA LYS A 2 39.80 -5.26 7.40
C LYS A 2 38.63 -4.28 7.48
N GLU A 3 38.20 -3.92 8.67
CA GLU A 3 37.28 -2.79 8.87
C GLU A 3 37.98 -1.53 8.34
N ASN A 4 37.45 -0.95 7.26
CA ASN A 4 37.84 0.40 6.87
C ASN A 4 37.33 1.36 7.95
N LYS A 5 38.18 1.67 8.93
CA LYS A 5 37.91 2.69 9.93
C LYS A 5 37.94 4.06 9.26
N VAL A 6 36.79 4.50 8.76
CA VAL A 6 36.59 5.89 8.33
C VAL A 6 36.84 6.78 9.54
N LYS A 7 37.76 7.73 9.42
CA LYS A 7 38.05 8.65 10.53
C LYS A 7 36.85 9.58 10.71
N HIS A 8 36.58 9.99 11.94
CA HIS A 8 35.45 10.87 12.27
C HIS A 8 35.43 12.14 11.39
N ALA A 9 36.59 12.75 11.13
CA ALA A 9 36.70 13.92 10.25
C ALA A 9 36.24 13.63 8.81
N ASP A 10 36.59 12.46 8.28
CA ASP A 10 36.19 12.04 6.93
C ASP A 10 34.67 11.77 6.87
N ALA A 11 34.10 11.20 7.93
CA ALA A 11 32.66 10.98 8.05
C ALA A 11 31.88 12.31 8.15
N MET A 12 32.40 13.30 8.89
CA MET A 12 31.80 14.64 8.98
C MET A 12 31.82 15.36 7.63
N LYS A 13 32.95 15.26 6.91
CA LYS A 13 33.08 15.82 5.56
C LYS A 13 32.12 15.16 4.58
N MET A 14 32.02 13.83 4.63
CA MET A 14 31.07 13.08 3.80
C MET A 14 29.62 13.46 4.12
N GLY A 15 29.26 13.60 5.40
CA GLY A 15 27.93 14.08 5.82
C GLY A 15 27.62 15.48 5.30
N GLN A 16 28.59 16.39 5.33
CA GLN A 16 28.46 17.72 4.74
C GLN A 16 28.24 17.65 3.23
N GLU A 17 29.06 16.89 2.51
CA GLU A 17 28.91 16.71 1.06
C GLU A 17 27.55 16.11 0.68
N PHE A 18 26.97 15.26 1.52
CA PHE A 18 25.63 14.71 1.32
C PHE A 18 24.53 15.76 1.44
N ILE A 19 24.64 16.69 2.39
CA ILE A 19 23.73 17.83 2.52
C ILE A 19 23.91 18.78 1.33
N ASP A 20 25.15 19.15 1.01
CA ASP A 20 25.46 20.12 -0.05
C ASP A 20 24.97 19.63 -1.42
N LYS A 21 25.07 18.31 -1.66
CA LYS A 21 24.56 17.66 -2.89
C LYS A 21 23.07 17.33 -2.83
N HIS A 22 22.35 17.76 -1.79
CA HIS A 22 20.90 17.57 -1.63
C HIS A 22 20.45 16.10 -1.61
N PHE A 23 21.32 15.19 -1.14
CA PHE A 23 20.95 13.79 -0.91
C PHE A 23 20.22 13.57 0.42
N ALA A 24 20.13 14.59 1.27
CA ALA A 24 19.40 14.53 2.52
C ALA A 24 18.83 15.90 2.92
N LEU A 25 17.59 15.93 3.40
CA LEU A 25 16.96 17.12 3.96
C LEU A 25 17.09 17.12 5.48
N GLN A 26 17.45 18.25 6.07
CA GLN A 26 17.46 18.42 7.52
C GLN A 26 16.03 18.47 8.07
N THR A 27 15.72 17.61 9.05
CA THR A 27 14.38 17.49 9.65
C THR A 27 14.36 17.75 11.16
N SER A 28 15.50 18.10 11.76
CA SER A 28 15.61 18.49 13.17
C SER A 28 14.92 19.83 13.45
N ARG A 29 14.46 20.02 14.69
CA ARG A 29 13.88 21.29 15.16
C ARG A 29 14.85 22.47 14.98
N GLU A 30 16.13 22.24 15.25
CA GLU A 30 17.20 23.20 15.01
C GLU A 30 17.79 23.01 13.61
N HIS A 31 17.92 24.11 12.87
CA HIS A 31 18.45 24.15 11.51
C HIS A 31 19.84 24.79 11.51
N GLY A 32 20.72 24.35 10.62
CA GLY A 32 22.04 24.97 10.52
C GLY A 32 22.78 24.58 9.24
N PRO A 33 23.72 25.43 8.78
CA PRO A 33 24.37 25.26 7.48
C PRO A 33 25.36 24.09 7.43
N ALA A 34 25.87 23.65 8.59
CA ALA A 34 26.82 22.55 8.67
C ALA A 34 26.16 21.24 9.10
N PHE A 35 26.62 20.11 8.54
CA PHE A 35 26.31 18.77 9.01
C PHE A 35 26.74 18.62 10.47
N SER A 36 25.80 18.14 11.27
CA SER A 36 26.02 17.76 12.67
C SER A 36 25.42 16.38 12.91
N VAL A 37 26.14 15.57 13.69
CA VAL A 37 25.73 14.23 14.13
C VAL A 37 24.55 14.25 15.09
N ASP A 38 24.29 15.38 15.76
CA ASP A 38 23.20 15.53 16.73
C ASP A 38 21.86 15.91 16.08
N ARG A 39 21.81 15.90 14.74
CA ARG A 39 20.66 16.35 13.96
C ARG A 39 20.09 15.23 13.11
N TYR A 40 18.80 15.37 12.80
CA TYR A 40 18.08 14.40 11.98
C TYR A 40 18.05 14.85 10.53
N TYR A 41 18.28 13.89 9.64
CA TYR A 41 18.22 14.09 8.19
C TYR A 41 17.38 12.99 7.57
N GLN A 42 16.55 13.37 6.61
CA GLN A 42 15.80 12.45 5.76
C GLN A 42 16.53 12.30 4.44
N LEU A 43 16.96 11.08 4.10
CA LEU A 43 17.59 10.80 2.81
C LEU A 43 16.60 11.03 1.66
N ILE A 44 17.08 11.72 0.63
CA ILE A 44 16.39 11.92 -0.64
C ILE A 44 16.94 10.86 -1.59
N GLU A 45 16.34 9.66 -1.58
CA GLU A 45 16.56 8.68 -2.63
C GLU A 45 15.84 9.13 -3.90
N GLU A 46 16.49 8.99 -5.07
CA GLU A 46 15.85 9.23 -6.37
C GLU A 46 14.55 8.42 -6.48
N ASP A 47 13.45 9.17 -6.44
CA ASP A 47 12.10 8.88 -6.92
C ASP A 47 11.33 7.65 -6.38
N HIS A 48 11.53 7.30 -5.11
CA HIS A 48 10.69 6.31 -4.40
C HIS A 48 9.90 6.89 -3.22
N THR A 49 10.11 8.17 -2.90
CA THR A 49 9.28 8.90 -1.93
C THR A 49 8.02 9.49 -2.57
N ILE A 50 8.01 9.67 -3.89
CA ILE A 50 6.84 10.13 -4.62
C ILE A 50 5.83 8.98 -4.65
N PRO A 51 4.61 9.16 -4.09
CA PRO A 51 3.60 8.13 -4.13
C PRO A 51 3.18 7.86 -5.58
N LEU A 52 3.02 6.60 -5.96
CA LEU A 52 2.67 6.19 -7.33
C LEU A 52 1.33 6.76 -7.84
N ASN A 53 0.45 7.21 -6.94
CA ASN A 53 -0.79 7.90 -7.28
C ASN A 53 -0.70 9.43 -7.11
N HIS A 54 0.49 10.02 -7.21
CA HIS A 54 0.66 11.47 -7.19
C HIS A 54 -0.08 12.17 -8.35
N GLY A 55 -0.31 13.48 -8.20
CA GLY A 55 -0.86 14.33 -9.26
C GLY A 55 -2.24 14.93 -8.98
N ALA A 56 -2.92 14.53 -7.90
CA ALA A 56 -4.07 15.28 -7.41
C ALA A 56 -3.61 16.53 -6.65
N LYS A 57 -4.33 17.66 -6.82
CA LYS A 57 -4.18 18.82 -5.93
C LYS A 57 -4.67 18.43 -4.54
N HIS A 58 -3.83 18.63 -3.52
CA HIS A 58 -4.21 18.30 -2.15
C HIS A 58 -5.36 19.18 -1.68
N ARG A 59 -6.47 18.54 -1.32
CA ARG A 59 -7.71 19.12 -0.81
C ARG A 59 -8.28 18.15 0.23
N PRO A 60 -7.88 18.27 1.49
CA PRO A 60 -8.18 17.27 2.51
C PRO A 60 -9.69 17.08 2.69
N ASN A 61 -10.12 15.83 2.89
CA ASN A 61 -11.49 15.44 3.25
C ASN A 61 -12.58 15.90 2.26
N THR A 62 -12.23 16.05 0.98
CA THR A 62 -13.20 16.46 -0.06
C THR A 62 -13.87 15.28 -0.77
N VAL A 63 -13.30 14.08 -0.64
CA VAL A 63 -13.82 12.87 -1.30
C VAL A 63 -14.46 11.95 -0.26
N GLN A 64 -15.74 11.65 -0.45
CA GLN A 64 -16.48 10.73 0.42
C GLN A 64 -16.10 9.28 0.14
N ILE A 65 -15.76 8.51 1.18
CA ILE A 65 -15.27 7.13 1.06
C ILE A 65 -16.26 6.21 0.36
N HIS A 66 -17.56 6.37 0.65
CA HIS A 66 -18.62 5.49 0.13
C HIS A 66 -18.65 5.53 -1.41
N HIS A 67 -18.80 6.73 -1.96
CA HIS A 67 -18.83 6.95 -3.41
C HIS A 67 -17.51 6.54 -4.09
N PHE A 68 -16.38 6.80 -3.42
CA PHE A 68 -15.08 6.38 -3.92
C PHE A 68 -14.96 4.86 -3.99
N ASN A 69 -15.42 4.13 -2.96
CA ASN A 69 -15.41 2.67 -2.94
C ASN A 69 -16.24 2.06 -4.05
N GLU A 70 -17.44 2.59 -4.31
CA GLU A 70 -18.30 2.13 -5.41
C GLU A 70 -17.63 2.34 -6.77
N THR A 71 -17.14 3.55 -7.01
CA THR A 71 -16.44 3.89 -8.26
C THR A 71 -15.17 3.07 -8.45
N LEU A 72 -14.37 2.90 -7.38
CA LEU A 72 -13.17 2.08 -7.39
C LEU A 72 -13.51 0.64 -7.75
N ARG A 73 -14.51 0.05 -7.09
CA ARG A 73 -14.95 -1.31 -7.37
C ARG A 73 -15.34 -1.49 -8.83
N GLU A 74 -16.13 -0.60 -9.39
CA GLU A 74 -16.59 -0.70 -10.78
C GLU A 74 -15.45 -0.62 -11.79
N VAL A 75 -14.54 0.34 -11.62
CA VAL A 75 -13.37 0.49 -12.49
C VAL A 75 -12.45 -0.72 -12.38
N VAL A 76 -12.18 -1.17 -11.15
CA VAL A 76 -11.30 -2.33 -10.90
C VAL A 76 -11.92 -3.62 -11.42
N GLN A 77 -13.24 -3.83 -11.28
CA GLN A 77 -13.91 -5.01 -11.80
C GLN A 77 -13.79 -5.10 -13.32
N LYS A 78 -14.08 -4.00 -14.03
CA LYS A 78 -13.95 -3.96 -15.50
C LYS A 78 -12.52 -4.20 -15.95
N LEU A 79 -11.54 -3.63 -15.24
CA LEU A 79 -10.14 -3.87 -15.52
C LEU A 79 -9.78 -5.36 -15.31
N TYR A 80 -10.21 -5.95 -14.20
CA TYR A 80 -9.96 -7.36 -13.89
C TYR A 80 -10.55 -8.32 -14.92
N ASP A 81 -11.70 -8.01 -15.50
CA ASP A 81 -12.29 -8.81 -16.57
C ASP A 81 -11.41 -8.83 -17.85
N GLU A 82 -10.55 -7.83 -18.04
CA GLU A 82 -9.64 -7.72 -19.18
C GLU A 82 -8.23 -8.27 -18.90
N ILE A 83 -7.73 -8.17 -17.66
CA ILE A 83 -6.32 -8.45 -17.33
C ILE A 83 -6.07 -9.73 -16.53
N LEU A 84 -7.10 -10.38 -15.99
CA LEU A 84 -6.93 -11.61 -15.21
C LEU A 84 -7.08 -12.87 -16.07
N SER A 85 -6.43 -13.96 -15.63
CA SER A 85 -6.77 -15.31 -16.08
C SER A 85 -8.19 -15.71 -15.66
N GLU A 86 -8.76 -16.73 -16.30
CA GLU A 86 -10.11 -17.22 -15.98
C GLU A 86 -10.27 -17.63 -14.51
N ASP A 87 -9.24 -18.24 -13.92
CA ASP A 87 -9.20 -18.62 -12.50
C ASP A 87 -8.85 -17.47 -11.56
N LYS A 88 -8.58 -16.28 -12.12
CA LYS A 88 -8.23 -15.02 -11.43
C LYS A 88 -6.97 -15.10 -10.57
N ARG A 89 -6.05 -16.01 -10.91
CA ARG A 89 -4.77 -16.19 -10.18
C ARG A 89 -3.59 -15.51 -10.86
N LEU A 90 -3.67 -15.25 -12.17
CA LEU A 90 -2.62 -14.61 -12.95
C LEU A 90 -3.10 -13.26 -13.46
N VAL A 91 -2.15 -12.32 -13.59
CA VAL A 91 -2.37 -10.99 -14.16
C VAL A 91 -1.51 -10.85 -15.42
N TYR A 92 -2.14 -10.58 -16.55
CA TYR A 92 -1.49 -10.32 -17.84
C TYR A 92 -1.05 -8.85 -17.89
N LEU A 93 0.18 -8.57 -17.44
CA LEU A 93 0.71 -7.20 -17.34
C LEU A 93 0.89 -6.52 -18.71
N ASP A 94 1.10 -7.30 -19.76
CA ASP A 94 1.14 -6.87 -21.16
C ASP A 94 -0.17 -6.21 -21.60
N ARG A 95 -1.29 -6.55 -20.96
CA ARG A 95 -2.59 -5.97 -21.27
C ARG A 95 -2.82 -4.60 -20.63
N LEU A 96 -1.84 -3.99 -19.96
CA LEU A 96 -2.02 -2.71 -19.24
C LEU A 96 -1.62 -1.46 -20.04
N GLU A 97 -0.64 -1.53 -20.94
CA GLU A 97 -0.01 -0.36 -21.60
C GLU A 97 -1.01 0.55 -22.32
N ASP A 98 -1.96 -0.05 -23.04
CA ASP A 98 -3.02 0.67 -23.76
C ASP A 98 -4.43 0.48 -23.18
N ASN A 99 -4.52 0.02 -21.94
CA ASN A 99 -5.81 -0.31 -21.33
C ASN A 99 -6.57 0.93 -20.86
N LYS A 100 -7.77 1.15 -21.42
CA LYS A 100 -8.66 2.26 -21.07
C LYS A 100 -9.10 2.22 -19.60
N GLU A 101 -9.39 1.04 -19.04
CA GLU A 101 -9.85 0.88 -17.66
C GLU A 101 -8.68 1.08 -16.69
N TYR A 102 -7.47 0.70 -17.09
CA TYR A 102 -6.27 1.00 -16.32
C TYR A 102 -6.00 2.52 -16.25
N ARG A 103 -6.13 3.24 -17.38
CA ARG A 103 -6.03 4.71 -17.38
C ARG A 103 -7.09 5.37 -16.49
N LYS A 104 -8.33 4.85 -16.51
CA LYS A 104 -9.39 5.30 -15.59
C LYS A 104 -9.01 5.04 -14.13
N TYR A 105 -8.48 3.86 -13.82
CA TYR A 105 -7.98 3.53 -12.49
C TYR A 105 -6.89 4.51 -12.04
N LEU A 106 -5.87 4.75 -12.88
CA LEU A 106 -4.77 5.67 -12.58
C LEU A 106 -5.25 7.10 -12.34
N ASN A 107 -6.31 7.54 -13.03
CA ASN A 107 -6.91 8.84 -12.77
C ASN A 107 -7.74 8.86 -11.48
N LEU A 108 -8.51 7.81 -11.22
CA LEU A 108 -9.32 7.69 -10.00
C LEU A 108 -8.46 7.63 -8.74
N ILE A 109 -7.40 6.81 -8.74
CA ILE A 109 -6.59 6.55 -7.55
C ILE A 109 -5.82 7.80 -7.08
N LYS A 110 -5.60 8.80 -7.95
CA LYS A 110 -5.06 10.11 -7.55
C LYS A 110 -5.94 10.82 -6.54
N ASN A 111 -7.26 10.68 -6.65
CA ASN A 111 -8.23 11.29 -5.75
C ASN A 111 -8.23 10.66 -4.35
N ALA A 112 -7.63 9.47 -4.18
CA ALA A 112 -7.51 8.82 -2.88
C ALA A 112 -6.77 9.70 -1.84
N ALA A 113 -5.86 10.57 -2.29
CA ALA A 113 -5.14 11.51 -1.44
C ALA A 113 -6.06 12.48 -0.67
N ASN A 114 -7.30 12.67 -1.13
CA ASN A 114 -8.26 13.64 -0.62
C ASN A 114 -9.47 12.98 0.07
N LEU A 115 -9.40 11.68 0.34
CA LEU A 115 -10.45 10.94 1.06
C LEU A 115 -10.62 11.44 2.48
N ASP A 116 -11.88 11.61 2.90
CA ASP A 116 -12.23 11.72 4.31
C ASP A 116 -12.26 10.30 4.92
N LEU A 117 -11.26 10.00 5.75
CA LEU A 117 -11.16 8.75 6.49
C LEU A 117 -11.61 8.88 7.95
N GLY A 118 -11.97 10.10 8.40
CA GLY A 118 -12.32 10.35 9.81
C GLY A 118 -13.70 9.82 10.19
N ASN A 119 -14.66 9.83 9.26
CA ASN A 119 -16.05 9.44 9.49
C ASN A 119 -16.43 8.19 8.68
N THR A 120 -15.72 7.09 8.88
CA THR A 120 -15.95 5.86 8.11
C THR A 120 -16.25 4.67 8.99
N THR A 121 -17.01 3.73 8.47
CA THR A 121 -17.24 2.42 9.09
C THR A 121 -16.01 1.51 8.91
N SER A 122 -15.93 0.44 9.72
CA SER A 122 -14.87 -0.57 9.56
C SER A 122 -14.97 -1.27 8.21
N ASP A 123 -16.19 -1.55 7.73
CA ASP A 123 -16.43 -2.25 6.47
C ASP A 123 -16.06 -1.40 5.26
N GLU A 124 -16.32 -0.09 5.30
CA GLU A 124 -15.85 0.84 4.27
C GLU A 124 -14.34 0.87 4.17
N ARG A 125 -13.64 0.89 5.30
CA ARG A 125 -12.17 0.83 5.33
C ARG A 125 -11.67 -0.51 4.81
N LEU A 126 -12.27 -1.61 5.25
CA LEU A 126 -11.87 -2.95 4.82
C LEU A 126 -11.99 -3.09 3.30
N ALA A 127 -13.13 -2.71 2.71
CA ALA A 127 -13.33 -2.76 1.26
C ALA A 127 -12.36 -1.84 0.52
N LEU A 128 -12.15 -0.61 1.00
CA LEU A 128 -11.21 0.34 0.43
C LEU A 128 -9.79 -0.23 0.38
N PHE A 129 -9.27 -0.63 1.54
CA PHE A 129 -7.87 -1.05 1.66
C PHE A 129 -7.60 -2.39 0.99
N LEU A 130 -8.56 -3.32 0.93
CA LEU A 130 -8.40 -4.56 0.15
C LEU A 130 -8.31 -4.28 -1.36
N ASN A 131 -9.24 -3.48 -1.90
CA ASN A 131 -9.25 -3.12 -3.32
C ASN A 131 -7.98 -2.33 -3.70
N ILE A 132 -7.61 -1.35 -2.87
CA ILE A 132 -6.37 -0.57 -3.08
C ILE A 132 -5.16 -1.47 -2.99
N PHE A 133 -5.05 -2.36 -1.99
CA PHE A 133 -3.88 -3.24 -1.84
C PHE A 133 -3.67 -4.10 -3.09
N ASN A 134 -4.71 -4.80 -3.55
CA ASN A 134 -4.60 -5.69 -4.69
C ASN A 134 -4.24 -4.93 -5.97
N MET A 135 -4.85 -3.77 -6.20
CA MET A 135 -4.51 -2.94 -7.36
C MET A 135 -3.14 -2.26 -7.24
N MET A 136 -2.73 -1.86 -6.04
CA MET A 136 -1.40 -1.32 -5.80
C MET A 136 -0.33 -2.35 -6.13
N MET A 137 -0.55 -3.62 -5.77
CA MET A 137 0.35 -4.71 -6.15
C MET A 137 0.43 -4.91 -7.67
N VAL A 138 -0.69 -4.80 -8.40
CA VAL A 138 -0.70 -4.80 -9.88
C VAL A 138 0.12 -3.64 -10.44
N HIS A 139 -0.17 -2.42 -9.97
CA HIS A 139 0.48 -1.21 -10.45
C HIS A 139 1.99 -1.22 -10.20
N ILE A 140 2.41 -1.61 -9.00
CA ILE A 140 3.82 -1.78 -8.64
C ILE A 140 4.50 -2.78 -9.57
N THR A 141 3.89 -3.95 -9.78
CA THR A 141 4.49 -5.01 -10.60
C THR A 141 4.58 -4.60 -12.06
N TYR A 142 3.62 -3.81 -12.55
CA TYR A 142 3.68 -3.24 -13.89
C TYR A 142 4.82 -2.22 -14.03
N VAL A 143 5.01 -1.32 -13.05
CA VAL A 143 6.01 -0.25 -13.11
C VAL A 143 7.43 -0.76 -12.87
N PHE A 144 7.62 -1.64 -11.88
CA PHE A 144 8.95 -2.11 -11.45
C PHE A 144 9.30 -3.52 -11.91
N GLY A 145 8.36 -4.22 -12.56
CA GLY A 145 8.50 -5.61 -12.94
C GLY A 145 8.29 -6.60 -11.78
N ILE A 146 8.41 -7.89 -12.10
CA ILE A 146 8.29 -8.97 -11.13
C ILE A 146 9.55 -9.01 -10.25
N PRO A 147 9.44 -8.99 -8.91
CA PRO A 147 10.61 -9.01 -8.04
C PRO A 147 11.35 -10.35 -8.15
N THR A 148 12.59 -10.30 -8.63
CA THR A 148 13.46 -11.48 -8.75
C THR A 148 14.30 -11.75 -7.51
N THR A 149 14.46 -10.76 -6.62
CA THR A 149 15.29 -10.87 -5.41
C THR A 149 14.51 -10.53 -4.14
N ILE A 150 14.94 -11.10 -3.01
CA ILE A 150 14.37 -10.81 -1.68
C ILE A 150 14.48 -9.31 -1.37
N TRP A 151 15.60 -8.68 -1.74
CA TRP A 151 15.81 -7.25 -1.50
C TRP A 151 14.88 -6.39 -2.35
N HIS A 152 14.71 -6.71 -3.64
CA HIS A 152 13.75 -6.01 -4.50
C HIS A 152 12.32 -6.16 -3.99
N LYS A 153 11.93 -7.37 -3.56
CA LYS A 153 10.63 -7.62 -2.91
C LYS A 153 10.44 -6.78 -1.66
N LYS A 154 11.45 -6.70 -0.78
CA LYS A 154 11.41 -5.83 0.41
C LYS A 154 11.31 -4.35 0.01
N LYS A 155 12.07 -3.91 -0.99
CA LYS A 155 12.00 -2.52 -1.47
C LYS A 155 10.58 -2.15 -1.88
N ILE A 156 9.97 -2.96 -2.74
CA ILE A 156 8.58 -2.82 -3.18
C ILE A 156 7.58 -2.78 -2.01
N LEU A 157 7.73 -3.69 -1.04
CA LEU A 157 6.74 -3.82 0.03
C LEU A 157 6.79 -2.68 1.06
N TYR A 158 7.95 -2.10 1.28
CA TYR A 158 8.19 -1.15 2.36
C TYR A 158 8.40 0.29 1.88
N PHE A 159 8.90 0.49 0.66
CA PHE A 159 9.36 1.77 0.12
C PHE A 159 8.61 2.22 -1.14
N THR A 160 7.45 1.62 -1.43
CA THR A 160 6.56 2.11 -2.49
C THR A 160 5.23 2.51 -1.87
N TYR A 161 4.77 3.71 -2.17
CA TYR A 161 3.67 4.35 -1.47
C TYR A 161 2.52 4.76 -2.38
N TYR A 162 1.31 4.74 -1.84
CA TYR A 162 0.19 5.55 -2.29
C TYR A 162 -0.12 6.62 -1.25
N MET A 163 -0.61 7.77 -1.69
CA MET A 163 -1.20 8.81 -0.83
C MET A 163 -2.69 8.54 -0.67
N ILE A 164 -3.16 8.35 0.56
CA ILE A 164 -4.56 8.07 0.89
C ILE A 164 -4.95 8.94 2.09
N GLY A 165 -5.99 9.77 1.96
CA GLY A 165 -6.45 10.66 3.03
C GLY A 165 -5.34 11.55 3.62
N GLY A 166 -4.43 12.06 2.78
CA GLY A 166 -3.30 12.90 3.20
C GLY A 166 -2.12 12.16 3.85
N HIS A 167 -2.12 10.83 3.89
CA HIS A 167 -1.03 10.04 4.45
C HIS A 167 -0.44 9.05 3.44
N LEU A 168 0.86 8.78 3.56
CA LEU A 168 1.55 7.77 2.77
C LEU A 168 1.24 6.38 3.30
N TYR A 169 0.93 5.45 2.41
CA TYR A 169 0.68 4.05 2.70
C TYR A 169 1.53 3.17 1.79
N SER A 170 2.42 2.37 2.38
CA SER A 170 3.04 1.24 1.69
C SER A 170 2.16 0.01 1.78
N THR A 171 2.40 -0.98 0.93
CA THR A 171 1.67 -2.26 0.98
C THR A 171 1.85 -2.94 2.35
N ASN A 172 3.05 -2.86 2.94
CA ASN A 172 3.28 -3.30 4.33
C ASN A 172 2.39 -2.56 5.35
N SER A 173 2.30 -1.23 5.25
CA SER A 173 1.47 -0.45 6.16
C SER A 173 -0.02 -0.72 6.01
N ILE A 174 -0.50 -1.00 4.80
CA ILE A 174 -1.89 -1.40 4.57
C ILE A 174 -2.13 -2.78 5.16
N PHE A 175 -1.28 -3.75 4.83
CA PHE A 175 -1.49 -5.13 5.25
C PHE A 175 -1.30 -5.34 6.75
N ASN A 176 -0.12 -5.03 7.28
CA ASN A 176 0.21 -5.26 8.69
C ASN A 176 -0.38 -4.16 9.59
N GLY A 177 -0.44 -2.92 9.09
CA GLY A 177 -0.87 -1.76 9.86
C GLY A 177 -2.39 -1.66 9.94
N ILE A 178 -3.06 -1.58 8.79
CA ILE A 178 -4.52 -1.40 8.76
C ILE A 178 -5.26 -2.73 8.88
N LEU A 179 -5.03 -3.66 7.94
CA LEU A 179 -5.86 -4.86 7.78
C LEU A 179 -5.62 -5.89 8.88
N ARG A 180 -4.39 -6.01 9.40
CA ARG A 180 -4.07 -6.92 10.53
C ARG A 180 -4.16 -6.25 11.90
N GLY A 181 -4.69 -5.03 12.01
CA GLY A 181 -4.85 -4.35 13.30
C GLY A 181 -3.52 -3.96 13.96
N ASN A 182 -2.63 -3.33 13.19
CA ASN A 182 -1.30 -2.87 13.58
C ASN A 182 -0.40 -3.97 14.16
N ARG A 183 -0.53 -5.19 13.65
CA ARG A 183 0.27 -6.33 14.11
C ARG A 183 1.61 -6.37 13.40
N LYS A 184 2.67 -6.62 14.18
CA LYS A 184 4.01 -6.89 13.69
C LYS A 184 4.01 -8.00 12.62
N GLY A 185 4.67 -7.73 11.50
CA GLY A 185 4.91 -8.69 10.44
C GLY A 185 6.10 -9.61 10.75
N MET A 186 6.24 -10.70 9.99
CA MET A 186 7.40 -11.58 10.09
C MET A 186 8.68 -10.80 9.75
N GLY A 187 9.65 -10.79 10.67
CA GLY A 187 10.93 -10.09 10.50
C GLY A 187 10.89 -8.57 10.76
N MET A 188 9.75 -8.00 11.13
CA MET A 188 9.69 -6.61 11.61
C MET A 188 10.16 -6.56 13.07
N LEU A 189 10.79 -5.48 13.52
CA LEU A 189 11.12 -5.30 14.94
C LEU A 189 9.94 -4.69 15.72
N TRP A 190 9.22 -3.78 15.07
CA TRP A 190 8.17 -2.94 15.63
C TRP A 190 6.86 -3.10 14.85
N GLU A 191 5.77 -2.58 15.39
CA GLU A 191 4.51 -2.41 14.68
C GLU A 191 4.66 -1.39 13.52
N PRO A 192 3.84 -1.52 12.46
CA PRO A 192 3.84 -0.54 11.36
C PRO A 192 3.54 0.90 11.79
N PHE A 193 2.68 1.10 12.79
CA PHE A 193 2.26 2.40 13.30
C PHE A 193 2.65 2.56 14.77
N GLY A 194 3.39 3.63 15.09
CA GLY A 194 3.73 3.99 16.46
C GLY A 194 2.58 4.69 17.18
N LYS A 195 2.74 4.93 18.50
CA LYS A 195 1.69 5.47 19.39
C LYS A 195 1.09 6.81 18.94
N GLU A 196 1.90 7.64 18.27
CA GLU A 196 1.51 8.98 17.81
C GLU A 196 1.11 9.00 16.32
N ASP A 197 1.01 7.84 15.67
CA ASP A 197 0.69 7.77 14.25
C ASP A 197 -0.80 8.08 14.01
N ARG A 198 -1.06 9.09 13.18
CA ARG A 198 -2.41 9.57 12.84
C ARG A 198 -3.29 8.53 12.15
N ARG A 199 -2.70 7.44 11.65
CA ARG A 199 -3.42 6.34 11.00
C ARG A 199 -3.92 5.29 11.98
N LEU A 200 -3.53 5.33 13.25
CA LEU A 200 -3.99 4.39 14.28
C LEU A 200 -5.52 4.30 14.43
N PRO A 201 -6.29 5.40 14.38
CA PRO A 201 -7.76 5.31 14.45
C PRO A 201 -8.39 4.55 13.27
N LEU A 202 -7.67 4.37 12.17
CA LEU A 202 -8.16 3.75 10.94
C LEU A 202 -7.98 2.22 10.92
N ILE A 203 -7.27 1.65 11.90
CA ILE A 203 -6.98 0.22 11.93
C ILE A 203 -8.27 -0.59 12.04
N ILE A 204 -8.26 -1.79 11.45
CA ILE A 204 -9.29 -2.78 11.71
C ILE A 204 -8.97 -3.40 13.06
N LYS A 205 -9.80 -3.10 14.06
CA LYS A 205 -9.63 -3.62 15.42
C LYS A 205 -9.57 -5.15 15.37
N ASP A 206 -8.60 -5.73 16.08
CA ASP A 206 -8.31 -7.18 16.11
C ASP A 206 -7.89 -7.81 14.77
N GLY A 207 -7.84 -7.01 13.69
CA GLY A 207 -7.49 -7.43 12.34
C GLY A 207 -8.57 -8.28 11.66
N GLU A 208 -8.59 -8.25 10.33
CA GLU A 208 -9.48 -9.09 9.53
C GLU A 208 -8.90 -10.51 9.42
N PRO A 209 -9.52 -11.54 10.02
CA PRO A 209 -8.99 -12.91 10.01
C PRO A 209 -8.87 -13.50 8.60
N LEU A 210 -9.73 -13.10 7.66
CA LEU A 210 -9.74 -13.60 6.29
C LEU A 210 -8.84 -12.81 5.33
N VAL A 211 -8.06 -11.85 5.82
CA VAL A 211 -7.23 -10.97 4.99
C VAL A 211 -6.29 -11.74 4.05
N HIS A 212 -5.72 -12.86 4.51
CA HIS A 212 -4.82 -13.69 3.71
C HIS A 212 -5.50 -14.38 2.52
N LEU A 213 -6.82 -14.58 2.58
CA LEU A 213 -7.62 -15.10 1.49
C LEU A 213 -8.09 -13.99 0.53
N ALA A 214 -7.91 -12.73 0.93
CA ALA A 214 -8.39 -11.58 0.19
C ALA A 214 -7.28 -10.84 -0.57
N ILE A 215 -6.05 -10.90 -0.07
CA ILE A 215 -4.91 -10.21 -0.69
C ILE A 215 -4.13 -11.13 -1.62
N ASN A 216 -3.58 -10.53 -2.67
CA ASN A 216 -2.66 -11.19 -3.60
C ASN A 216 -1.26 -10.58 -3.50
N ASN A 217 -0.25 -11.41 -3.25
CA ASN A 217 1.16 -11.02 -3.17
C ASN A 217 2.02 -11.58 -4.32
N TYR A 218 1.39 -11.97 -5.43
CA TYR A 218 2.02 -12.58 -6.61
C TYR A 218 2.84 -13.84 -6.31
N SER A 219 2.46 -14.59 -5.29
CA SER A 219 2.97 -15.95 -5.04
C SER A 219 2.08 -16.99 -5.75
N PRO A 220 2.62 -18.10 -6.26
CA PRO A 220 1.83 -19.17 -6.90
C PRO A 220 0.69 -19.73 -6.04
N PHE A 221 0.75 -19.51 -4.72
CA PHE A 221 -0.22 -20.00 -3.74
C PHE A 221 -1.20 -18.93 -3.26
N THR A 222 -1.26 -17.76 -3.90
CA THR A 222 -2.19 -16.69 -3.52
C THR A 222 -3.63 -17.00 -3.90
N ALA A 223 -4.55 -16.47 -3.11
CA ALA A 223 -5.96 -16.52 -3.43
C ALA A 223 -6.28 -15.79 -4.76
N PRO A 224 -7.36 -16.19 -5.46
CA PRO A 224 -7.85 -15.48 -6.63
C PRO A 224 -8.14 -14.01 -6.32
N ILE A 225 -7.75 -13.11 -7.21
CA ILE A 225 -7.99 -11.67 -7.07
C ILE A 225 -9.48 -11.38 -7.27
N ARG A 226 -10.04 -10.56 -6.37
CA ARG A 226 -11.46 -10.18 -6.34
C ARG A 226 -11.60 -8.71 -6.01
N THR A 227 -12.75 -8.15 -6.34
CA THR A 227 -13.19 -6.85 -5.83
C THR A 227 -14.05 -7.01 -4.58
N TYR A 228 -13.91 -6.10 -3.64
CA TYR A 228 -14.64 -6.08 -2.36
C TYR A 228 -15.64 -4.94 -2.33
N SER A 229 -16.81 -5.18 -1.72
CA SER A 229 -17.85 -4.17 -1.54
C SER A 229 -18.46 -4.27 -0.15
N ILE A 230 -19.01 -3.16 0.31
CA ILE A 230 -19.75 -3.08 1.58
C ILE A 230 -21.10 -3.81 1.48
N GLN A 231 -21.68 -3.84 0.27
CA GLN A 231 -22.95 -4.52 0.02
C GLN A 231 -22.78 -6.03 0.18
N VAL A 232 -23.51 -6.61 1.14
CA VAL A 232 -23.67 -8.07 1.26
C VAL A 232 -24.63 -8.52 0.18
N LYS A 233 -24.14 -9.19 -0.86
CA LYS A 233 -25.02 -9.98 -1.73
C LYS A 233 -25.54 -11.15 -0.90
N SER A 234 -26.85 -11.23 -0.72
CA SER A 234 -27.49 -12.41 -0.10
C SER A 234 -27.00 -13.66 -0.82
N ILE A 235 -26.28 -14.53 -0.12
CA ILE A 235 -25.91 -15.84 -0.65
C ILE A 235 -27.22 -16.63 -0.71
N PRO A 236 -27.66 -17.12 -1.88
CA PRO A 236 -28.80 -18.04 -1.91
C PRO A 236 -28.40 -19.26 -1.09
N THR A 237 -29.13 -19.51 0.00
CA THR A 237 -28.96 -20.67 0.86
C THR A 237 -29.15 -21.90 -0.01
N LYS A 238 -28.06 -22.62 -0.33
CA LYS A 238 -28.23 -23.98 -0.84
C LYS A 238 -28.86 -24.78 0.30
N GLN A 239 -30.12 -25.18 0.12
CA GLN A 239 -30.71 -26.24 0.90
C GLN A 239 -29.80 -27.46 0.73
N PHE A 240 -29.11 -27.84 1.80
CA PHE A 240 -28.50 -29.15 1.84
C PHE A 240 -29.65 -30.14 1.96
N ASP A 241 -29.83 -30.99 0.96
CA ASP A 241 -30.76 -32.11 1.05
C ASP A 241 -30.47 -32.89 2.32
N GLN A 242 -31.52 -33.26 3.05
CA GLN A 242 -31.37 -34.03 4.28
C GLN A 242 -30.57 -35.30 3.97
N PRO A 243 -29.60 -35.68 4.82
CA PRO A 243 -28.90 -36.94 4.62
C PRO A 243 -29.94 -38.07 4.59
N PRO A 244 -29.80 -39.05 3.69
CA PRO A 244 -30.74 -40.16 3.60
C PRO A 244 -30.84 -40.85 4.97
N SER A 245 -32.06 -41.10 5.41
CA SER A 245 -32.33 -41.86 6.63
C SER A 245 -31.64 -43.21 6.53
N LEU A 246 -30.71 -43.47 7.46
CA LEU A 246 -30.13 -44.79 7.62
C LEU A 246 -31.27 -45.74 8.03
N CYS A 247 -31.69 -46.60 7.10
CA CYS A 247 -32.48 -47.80 7.39
C CYS A 247 -31.56 -48.95 7.76
#